data_AF-A0A0Q4EJD2-F1
#
_entry.id   AF-A0A0Q4EJD2-F1
#
_cell.length_a   1.000
_cell.length_b   1.000
_cell.length_c   1.000
_cell.angle_alpha   90.00
_cell.angle_beta   90.00
_cell.angle_gamma   90.00
#
_symmetry.space_group_name_H-M   'P 1'
#
loop_
_entity.id
_entity.type
_entity.pdbx_description
1 polymer ?
#
loop_
_entity_poly.entity_id
_entity_poly.type
_entity_poly.pdbx_seq_one_letter_code
_entity_poly.pdbx_strand_id
1 'polypeptide(L)'
;MTDRTENAVSVEQRLRESEARLRLLTEASSDVLYRMSPDWGEMKELDGGGFLPSTSSSKPNRSWLLSYIPETDQAAVTAAIDDAIRLKTTFDLEHRVVRSDGTVG
;
A
#
# COMPACT_ATOMS: atom_id res chain seq x y z
N MET A 1 -35.59 18.17 -17.14
CA MET A 1 -35.03 17.74 -15.83
C MET A 1 -34.37 16.36 -16.03
N THR A 2 -33.33 16.27 -16.87
CA THR A 2 -32.73 14.98 -17.30
C THR A 2 -31.19 15.01 -17.31
N ASP A 3 -30.61 16.21 -17.40
CA ASP A 3 -29.17 16.45 -17.51
C ASP A 3 -28.32 15.95 -16.32
N ARG A 4 -28.88 15.98 -15.09
CA ARG A 4 -28.12 15.65 -13.86
C ARG A 4 -27.91 14.13 -13.67
N THR A 5 -28.79 13.30 -14.22
CA THR A 5 -28.70 11.83 -14.18
C THR A 5 -27.78 11.29 -15.27
N GLU A 6 -27.80 11.87 -16.47
CA GLU A 6 -26.92 11.45 -17.57
C GLU A 6 -25.44 11.76 -17.26
N ASN A 7 -25.18 12.90 -16.63
CA ASN A 7 -23.84 13.27 -16.18
C ASN A 7 -23.34 12.38 -15.02
N ALA A 8 -24.20 12.07 -14.04
CA ALA A 8 -23.83 11.18 -12.93
C ALA A 8 -23.49 9.76 -13.40
N VAL A 9 -24.27 9.21 -14.34
CA VAL A 9 -24.02 7.89 -14.94
C VAL A 9 -22.69 7.90 -15.72
N SER A 10 -22.42 8.96 -16.50
CA SER A 10 -21.15 9.11 -17.22
C SER A 10 -19.93 9.26 -16.29
N VAL A 11 -20.07 10.00 -15.18
CA VAL A 11 -19.00 10.13 -14.17
C VAL A 11 -18.71 8.80 -13.50
N GLU A 12 -19.74 8.06 -13.11
CA GLU A 12 -19.57 6.76 -12.45
C GLU A 12 -18.99 5.70 -13.40
N GLN A 13 -19.38 5.70 -14.68
CA GLN A 13 -18.78 4.83 -15.68
C GLN A 13 -17.29 5.14 -15.91
N ARG A 14 -16.93 6.42 -16.04
CA ARG A 14 -15.52 6.81 -16.17
C ARG A 14 -14.69 6.47 -14.94
N LEU A 15 -15.28 6.59 -13.74
CA LEU A 15 -14.62 6.16 -12.50
C LEU A 15 -14.37 4.66 -12.51
N ARG A 16 -15.39 3.85 -12.82
CA ARG A 16 -15.27 2.38 -12.90
C ARG A 16 -14.26 1.92 -13.95
N GLU A 17 -14.23 2.55 -15.13
CA GLU A 17 -13.23 2.25 -16.17
C GLU A 17 -11.81 2.59 -15.69
N SER A 18 -11.63 3.74 -15.03
CA SER A 18 -10.35 4.12 -14.46
C SER A 18 -9.91 3.16 -13.35
N GLU A 19 -10.82 2.74 -12.48
CA GLU A 19 -10.55 1.77 -11.40
C GLU A 19 -10.19 0.39 -11.95
N ALA A 20 -10.93 -0.09 -12.96
CA ALA A 20 -10.62 -1.36 -13.62
C ALA A 20 -9.25 -1.33 -14.29
N ARG A 21 -8.92 -0.22 -14.97
CA ARG A 21 -7.62 -0.03 -15.60
C ARG A 21 -6.49 0.07 -14.58
N LEU A 22 -6.70 0.77 -13.45
CA LEU A 22 -5.74 0.86 -12.36
C LEU A 22 -5.49 -0.52 -11.76
N ARG A 23 -6.55 -1.30 -11.52
CA ARG A 23 -6.45 -2.66 -10.99
C ARG A 23 -5.63 -3.57 -11.90
N LEU A 24 -5.89 -3.55 -13.21
CA LEU A 24 -5.13 -4.32 -14.19
C LEU A 24 -3.65 -3.89 -14.28
N LEU A 25 -3.36 -2.60 -14.15
CA LEU A 25 -1.99 -2.10 -14.11
C LEU A 25 -1.25 -2.55 -12.86
N THR A 26 -1.90 -2.50 -11.69
CA THR A 26 -1.34 -2.99 -10.43
C THR A 26 -1.09 -4.50 -10.51
N GLU A 27 -2.06 -5.29 -10.97
CA GLU A 27 -1.94 -6.75 -11.13
C GLU A 27 -0.84 -7.17 -12.11
N ALA A 28 -0.56 -6.35 -13.14
CA ALA A 28 0.51 -6.60 -14.11
C ALA A 28 1.88 -6.11 -13.63
N SER A 29 1.94 -5.25 -12.61
CA SER A 29 3.19 -4.76 -12.01
C SER A 29 3.67 -5.69 -10.90
N SER A 30 4.96 -5.62 -10.56
CA SER A 30 5.49 -6.25 -9.34
C SER A 30 5.43 -5.32 -8.12
N ASP A 31 4.71 -4.19 -8.25
CA ASP A 31 4.61 -3.19 -7.20
C ASP A 31 3.51 -3.57 -6.21
N VAL A 32 3.80 -3.37 -4.92
CA VAL A 32 2.85 -3.59 -3.84
C VAL A 32 2.34 -2.24 -3.35
N LEU A 33 1.01 -2.06 -3.40
CA LEU A 33 0.36 -0.86 -2.90
C LEU A 33 -0.11 -1.05 -1.46
N TYR A 34 0.22 -0.07 -0.61
CA TYR A 34 -0.17 -0.07 0.78
C TYR A 34 -0.54 1.32 1.27
N ARG A 35 -1.24 1.38 2.40
CA ARG A 35 -1.62 2.62 3.06
C ARG A 35 -1.23 2.60 4.53
N MET A 36 -0.46 3.60 4.94
CA MET A 36 -0.02 3.78 6.32
C MET A 36 -0.79 4.90 7.03
N SER A 37 -0.79 4.90 8.36
CA SER A 37 -1.09 6.08 9.16
C SER A 37 0.01 7.16 8.98
N PRO A 38 -0.29 8.44 9.26
CA PRO A 38 0.69 9.53 9.07
C PRO A 38 1.96 9.38 9.91
N ASP A 39 1.87 8.69 11.05
CA ASP A 39 2.97 8.36 11.96
C ASP A 39 3.63 7.01 11.65
N TRP A 40 3.20 6.34 10.56
CA TRP A 40 3.67 5.01 10.15
C TRP A 40 3.51 3.90 11.20
N GLY A 41 2.77 4.14 12.29
CA GLY A 41 2.52 3.16 13.35
C GLY A 41 1.49 2.10 12.96
N GLU A 42 0.67 2.34 11.94
CA GLU A 42 -0.39 1.43 11.52
C GLU A 42 -0.42 1.24 10.00
N MET A 43 -0.39 -0.01 9.54
CA MET A 43 -0.71 -0.38 8.17
C MET A 43 -2.23 -0.60 8.05
N LYS A 44 -2.90 0.22 7.24
CA LYS A 44 -4.35 0.21 7.08
C LYS A 44 -4.81 -0.78 6.01
N GLU A 45 -4.13 -0.79 4.87
CA GLU A 45 -4.45 -1.64 3.71
C GLU A 45 -3.14 -2.05 3.05
N LEU A 46 -3.05 -3.30 2.61
CA LEU A 46 -1.95 -3.83 1.82
C LEU A 46 -2.52 -4.84 0.84
N ASP A 47 -2.39 -4.55 -0.45
CA ASP A 47 -2.62 -5.55 -1.50
C ASP A 47 -1.28 -6.15 -1.92
N GLY A 48 -0.97 -7.32 -1.36
CA GLY A 48 0.33 -7.96 -1.54
C GLY A 48 0.53 -8.64 -2.89
N GLY A 49 -0.47 -8.64 -3.79
CA GLY A 49 -0.35 -9.19 -5.15
C GLY A 49 0.09 -10.67 -5.23
N GLY A 50 -0.01 -11.42 -4.13
CA GLY A 50 0.52 -12.78 -3.98
C GLY A 50 2.00 -12.88 -3.56
N PHE A 51 2.75 -11.78 -3.60
CA PHE A 51 4.15 -11.70 -3.17
C PHE A 51 4.28 -11.47 -1.66
N LEU A 52 3.46 -10.55 -1.11
CA LEU A 52 3.35 -10.30 0.32
C LEU A 52 2.04 -10.86 0.88
N PRO A 53 2.02 -11.25 2.17
CA PRO A 53 0.75 -11.53 2.85
C PRO A 53 -0.18 -10.32 2.75
N SER A 54 -1.28 -10.42 2.00
CA SER A 54 -2.23 -9.31 1.87
C SER A 54 -2.91 -9.02 3.21
N THR A 55 -2.98 -7.74 3.60
CA THR A 55 -3.76 -7.31 4.76
C THR A 55 -5.03 -6.63 4.27
N SER A 56 -6.07 -7.44 4.07
CA SER A 56 -7.46 -6.99 3.77
C SER A 56 -8.37 -7.07 5.00
N SER A 57 -7.81 -6.89 6.20
CA SER A 57 -8.57 -6.96 7.44
C SER A 57 -9.12 -5.58 7.81
N SER A 58 -10.37 -5.51 8.28
CA SER A 58 -11.01 -4.29 8.78
C SER A 58 -10.31 -3.65 10.00
N LYS A 59 -9.15 -4.18 10.42
CA LYS A 59 -8.37 -3.72 11.57
C LYS A 59 -6.96 -3.32 11.11
N PRO A 60 -6.50 -2.11 11.44
CA PRO A 60 -5.13 -1.70 11.15
C PRO A 60 -4.10 -2.63 11.79
N ASN A 61 -3.06 -3.00 11.06
CA ASN A 61 -1.94 -3.79 11.57
C ASN A 61 -0.87 -2.87 12.17
N ARG A 62 -0.75 -2.91 13.51
CA ARG A 62 0.27 -2.17 14.28
C ARG A 62 1.63 -2.88 14.34
N SER A 63 1.65 -4.17 14.03
CA SER A 63 2.85 -5.00 14.07
C SER A 63 3.47 -5.21 12.69
N TRP A 64 3.09 -4.40 11.70
CA TRP A 64 3.50 -4.55 10.30
C TRP A 64 5.03 -4.62 10.15
N LEU A 65 5.77 -3.82 10.91
CA LEU A 65 7.24 -3.80 10.84
C LEU A 65 7.82 -5.18 11.20
N LEU A 66 7.26 -5.84 12.21
CA LEU A 66 7.66 -7.17 12.64
C LEU A 66 7.19 -8.27 11.67
N SER A 67 6.06 -8.06 11.01
CA SER A 67 5.45 -9.05 10.10
C SER A 67 6.10 -9.06 8.71
N TYR A 68 6.52 -7.90 8.21
CA TYR A 68 6.96 -7.74 6.82
C TYR A 68 8.44 -7.41 6.69
N ILE A 69 9.11 -6.90 7.72
CA ILE A 69 10.52 -6.49 7.62
C ILE A 69 11.41 -7.44 8.44
N PRO A 70 12.48 -8.00 7.85
CA PRO A 70 13.47 -8.79 8.59
C PRO A 70 14.07 -7.98 9.74
N GLU A 71 14.30 -8.62 10.89
CA GLU A 71 14.81 -7.96 12.10
C GLU A 71 16.08 -7.13 11.86
N THR A 72 16.96 -7.59 10.96
CA THR A 72 18.18 -6.88 10.58
C THR A 72 17.94 -5.53 9.89
N ASP A 73 16.78 -5.37 9.25
CA ASP A 73 16.48 -4.21 8.40
C ASP A 73 15.51 -3.25 9.10
N GLN A 74 14.84 -3.69 10.17
CA GLN A 74 13.84 -2.89 10.91
C GLN A 74 14.40 -1.55 11.38
N ALA A 75 15.62 -1.54 11.96
CA ALA A 75 16.23 -0.31 12.45
C ALA A 75 16.49 0.71 11.33
N ALA A 76 16.93 0.25 10.15
CA ALA A 76 17.18 1.10 9.01
C ALA A 76 15.86 1.64 8.42
N VAL A 77 14.84 0.80 8.30
CA VAL A 77 13.51 1.19 7.83
C VAL A 77 12.88 2.23 8.75
N THR A 78 12.90 2.01 10.07
CA THR A 78 12.38 2.97 11.05
C THR A 78 13.11 4.31 10.98
N ALA A 79 14.44 4.32 10.89
CA ALA A 79 15.21 5.55 10.79
C ALA A 79 14.87 6.35 9.53
N ALA A 80 14.71 5.69 8.38
CA ALA A 80 14.33 6.35 7.13
C ALA A 80 12.90 6.91 7.17
N ILE A 81 11.97 6.20 7.82
CA ILE A 81 10.61 6.70 8.06
C ILE A 81 10.65 7.96 8.93
N ASP A 82 11.38 7.92 10.05
CA ASP A 82 11.50 9.06 10.98
C ASP A 82 12.09 10.28 10.27
N ASP A 83 13.10 10.07 9.43
CA ASP A 83 13.71 11.12 8.61
C ASP A 83 12.71 11.71 7.61
N ALA A 84 11.94 10.87 6.90
CA ALA A 84 10.91 11.33 5.96
C ALA A 84 9.79 12.11 6.66
N ILE A 85 9.34 11.66 7.84
CA ILE A 85 8.33 12.35 8.66
C ILE A 85 8.86 13.70 9.15
N ARG A 86 10.11 13.74 9.61
CA ARG A 86 10.77 14.96 10.12
C ARG A 86 10.98 15.98 9.01
N LEU A 87 11.48 15.54 7.86
CA LEU A 87 11.81 16.39 6.72
C LEU A 87 10.61 16.71 5.83
N LYS A 88 9.46 16.06 6.06
CA LYS A 88 8.25 16.17 5.22
C LYS A 88 8.51 15.82 3.76
N THR A 89 9.35 14.81 3.54
CA THR A 89 9.70 14.30 2.22
C THR A 89 9.00 12.97 1.96
N THR A 90 8.99 12.56 0.69
CA THR A 90 8.61 11.20 0.34
C THR A 90 9.55 10.20 1.03
N PHE A 91 8.98 9.14 1.59
CA PHE A 91 9.75 7.98 2.03
C PHE A 91 10.12 7.13 0.81
N ASP A 92 11.41 6.87 0.64
CA ASP A 92 11.96 6.06 -0.44
C ASP A 92 13.15 5.27 0.11
N LEU A 93 13.08 3.93 0.06
CA LEU A 93 14.09 3.04 0.61
C LEU A 93 14.00 1.65 -0.01
N GLU A 94 15.10 1.22 -0.64
CA GLU A 94 15.32 -0.19 -0.98
C GLU A 94 15.64 -0.99 0.28
N HIS A 95 14.81 -1.99 0.57
CA HIS A 95 14.96 -2.87 1.72
C HIS A 95 14.36 -4.25 1.42
N ARG A 96 14.74 -5.25 2.21
CA ARG A 96 14.23 -6.62 2.07
C ARG A 96 12.91 -6.77 2.81
N VAL A 97 12.06 -7.65 2.33
CA VAL A 97 10.78 -8.00 2.96
C VAL A 97 10.69 -9.50 3.24
N VAL A 98 9.86 -9.86 4.22
CA VAL A 98 9.47 -11.25 4.50
C VAL A 98 8.30 -11.58 3.58
N ARG A 99 8.53 -12.53 2.69
CA ARG A 99 7.56 -13.00 1.71
C ARG A 99 6.53 -13.94 2.33
N SER A 100 5.46 -14.21 1.60
CA SER A 100 4.40 -15.13 2.03
C SER A 100 4.87 -16.57 2.31
N ASP A 101 5.98 -16.99 1.69
CA ASP A 101 6.63 -18.29 1.91
C ASP A 101 7.65 -18.28 3.07
N GLY A 102 7.80 -17.15 3.78
CA GLY A 102 8.74 -16.98 4.88
C GLY A 102 10.19 -16.70 4.46
N THR A 103 10.48 -16.67 3.16
CA THR A 103 11.80 -16.25 2.67
C THR A 103 11.95 -14.73 2.74
N VAL A 104 13.20 -14.28 2.73
CA VAL A 104 13.54 -12.85 2.72
C VAL A 104 14.01 -12.46 1.32
N GLY A 105 13.48 -11.35 0.79
CA GLY A 105 13.97 -10.74 -0.45
C GLY A 105 13.03 -9.69 -0.98
#